data_AF-A0A1D8P924-F1
#
_entry.id   AF-A0A1D8P924-F1
#
_cell.length_a   1.000
_cell.length_b   1.000
_cell.length_c   1.000
_cell.angle_alpha   90.00
_cell.angle_beta   90.00
_cell.angle_gamma   90.00
#
_symmetry.space_group_name_H-M   'P 1'
#
loop_
_entity.id
_entity.type
_entity.pdbx_description
1 polymer ?
#
loop_
_entity_poly.entity_id
_entity_poly.type
_entity_poly.pdbx_seq_one_letter_code
_entity_poly.pdbx_strand_id
1 'polypeptide(L)'
;MPNKEKNSLYSQILAAIVIAIVAGSTTPWWWPEIKSFFGAQDTEIKDSIKPKEDYSSDSKCAEPWKWDAISQKCIMEVVIPAKSFSIPLETAINKVEGRIDFYTNVERLPNDSQNNAVYKNHTGAVQVVIPIMLGNRMVGSQYEVIYSTNKGSICKLSSLPETTGWLKKMRVAYSIRLDTDCNNNGDFCQTSLVQSGKRVHIKTNEFTVTIGEDCN
;
A
#
# COMPACT_ATOMS: atom_id res chain seq x y z
N MET A 1 11.75 35.41 -25.77
CA MET A 1 11.58 36.37 -24.65
C MET A 1 10.92 35.63 -23.49
N PRO A 2 11.67 35.24 -22.44
CA PRO A 2 11.14 34.44 -21.34
C PRO A 2 10.91 35.24 -20.06
N ASN A 3 9.85 34.82 -19.36
CA ASN A 3 9.38 35.08 -17.99
C ASN A 3 10.40 35.64 -16.99
N LYS A 4 10.12 36.84 -16.45
CA LYS A 4 10.94 37.51 -15.42
C LYS A 4 10.25 37.70 -14.05
N GLU A 5 9.06 37.13 -13.81
CA GLU A 5 8.27 37.48 -12.61
C GLU A 5 8.17 36.44 -11.49
N LYS A 6 8.67 35.20 -11.64
CA LYS A 6 8.49 34.16 -10.61
C LYS A 6 9.64 33.99 -9.60
N ASN A 7 10.75 34.72 -9.77
CA ASN A 7 11.94 34.56 -8.91
C ASN A 7 12.00 35.50 -7.69
N SER A 8 11.04 36.43 -7.54
CA SER A 8 11.07 37.44 -6.47
C SER A 8 10.54 36.90 -5.13
N LEU A 9 9.53 36.02 -5.14
CA LEU A 9 8.86 35.57 -3.91
C LEU A 9 9.68 34.53 -3.13
N TYR A 10 10.33 33.60 -3.83
CA TYR A 10 11.14 32.53 -3.21
C TYR A 10 12.41 33.07 -2.55
N SER A 11 13.01 34.13 -3.12
CA SER A 11 14.20 34.76 -2.54
C SER A 11 13.88 35.57 -1.27
N GLN A 12 12.65 36.07 -1.12
CA GLN A 12 12.24 36.83 0.07
C GLN A 12 11.89 35.92 1.26
N ILE A 13 11.29 34.75 0.99
CA ILE A 13 10.92 33.77 2.04
C ILE A 13 12.18 33.11 2.64
N LEU A 14 13.19 32.81 1.82
CA LEU A 14 14.46 32.23 2.31
C LEU A 14 15.27 33.20 3.18
N ALA A 15 15.20 34.52 2.93
CA ALA A 15 15.90 35.50 3.76
C ALA A 15 15.29 35.64 5.17
N ALA A 16 13.97 35.49 5.31
CA ALA A 16 13.29 35.62 6.60
C ALA A 16 13.57 34.44 7.55
N ILE A 17 13.75 33.23 7.02
CA ILE A 17 13.99 32.02 7.83
C ILE A 17 15.43 31.98 8.36
N VAL A 18 16.40 32.53 7.62
CA VAL A 18 17.82 32.54 8.03
C VAL A 18 18.09 33.52 9.17
N ILE A 19 17.30 34.60 9.31
CA ILE A 19 17.47 35.57 10.40
C ILE A 19 16.94 35.02 11.74
N ALA A 20 15.99 34.08 11.73
CA ALA A 20 15.38 33.55 12.95
C ALA A 20 16.22 32.49 13.67
N ILE A 21 17.24 31.90 13.03
CA ILE A 21 18.02 30.78 13.59
C ILE A 21 19.37 31.23 14.19
N VAL A 22 19.81 32.47 13.91
CA VAL A 22 21.08 33.02 14.44
C VAL A 22 20.82 34.17 15.41
N ALA A 23 20.12 33.91 16.52
CA ALA A 23 20.13 34.79 17.68
C ALA A 23 19.62 34.03 18.92
N GLY A 24 20.55 33.37 19.61
CA GLY A 24 20.34 33.05 21.01
C GLY A 24 20.09 34.34 21.80
N SER A 25 19.02 34.34 22.60
CA SER A 25 18.81 35.19 23.78
C SER A 25 19.13 36.68 23.62
N THR A 26 18.19 37.45 23.07
CA THR A 26 17.76 38.76 23.60
C THR A 26 16.55 39.24 22.80
N THR A 27 15.48 39.66 23.47
CA THR A 27 14.33 40.28 22.82
C THR A 27 14.76 41.56 22.11
N PRO A 28 14.48 41.73 20.80
CA PRO A 28 14.86 42.94 20.09
C PRO A 28 14.13 44.19 20.62
N TRP A 29 14.85 45.31 20.66
CA TRP A 29 14.42 46.62 21.16
C TRP A 29 13.23 47.26 20.42
N TRP A 30 12.79 46.69 19.30
CA TRP A 30 11.63 47.14 18.49
C TRP A 30 10.32 46.37 18.79
N TRP A 31 10.34 45.43 19.74
CA TRP A 31 9.15 44.70 20.21
C TRP A 31 8.03 45.53 20.88
N PRO A 32 8.28 46.71 21.48
CA PRO A 32 7.20 47.51 22.07
C PRO A 32 6.21 48.09 21.04
N GLU A 33 6.62 48.27 19.78
CA GLU A 33 5.81 48.92 18.75
C GLU A 33 4.75 48.01 18.10
N ILE A 34 4.84 46.69 18.31
CA ILE A 34 3.86 45.73 17.77
C ILE A 34 2.66 45.57 18.71
N LYS A 35 2.82 45.83 20.02
CA LYS A 35 1.72 45.72 20.99
C LYS A 35 0.63 46.78 20.79
N SER A 36 0.98 47.96 20.29
CA SER A 36 0.00 49.01 19.99
C SER A 36 -0.84 48.69 18.75
N PHE A 37 -0.40 47.78 17.87
CA PHE A 37 -1.16 47.34 16.70
C PHE A 37 -2.26 46.31 17.02
N PHE A 38 -2.14 45.57 18.12
CA PHE A 38 -3.13 44.56 18.53
C PHE A 38 -4.05 45.01 19.67
N GLY A 39 -3.90 46.25 20.14
CA GLY A 39 -4.65 46.80 21.26
C GLY A 39 -5.63 47.88 20.84
N ALA A 40 -6.67 47.56 20.07
CA ALA A 40 -7.93 48.29 20.03
C ALA A 40 -8.91 47.67 19.01
N GLN A 41 -9.87 46.88 19.47
CA GLN A 41 -11.25 46.92 18.97
C GLN A 41 -12.17 46.13 19.90
N ASP A 42 -12.49 46.72 21.05
CA ASP A 42 -13.75 46.44 21.72
C ASP A 42 -14.84 47.12 20.90
N THR A 43 -15.58 46.33 20.12
CA THR A 43 -16.88 46.77 19.59
C THR A 43 -17.89 45.70 19.94
N GLU A 44 -18.70 46.03 20.94
CA GLU A 44 -19.90 45.34 21.37
C GLU A 44 -20.85 45.21 20.18
N ILE A 45 -21.01 43.99 19.64
CA ILE A 45 -22.13 43.64 18.75
C ILE A 45 -22.92 42.55 19.46
N LYS A 46 -23.91 42.98 20.24
CA LYS A 46 -25.09 42.17 20.55
C LYS A 46 -25.94 42.18 19.29
N ASP A 47 -25.98 41.04 18.59
CA ASP A 47 -27.18 40.59 17.88
C ASP A 47 -27.02 39.13 17.45
N SER A 48 -27.79 38.26 18.11
CA SER A 48 -28.36 37.02 17.58
C SER A 48 -27.48 36.15 16.68
N ILE A 49 -26.47 35.51 17.27
CA ILE A 49 -25.91 34.27 16.71
C ILE A 49 -26.82 33.13 17.20
N LYS A 50 -27.77 32.70 16.35
CA LYS A 50 -28.28 31.32 16.43
C LYS A 50 -27.06 30.41 16.46
N PRO A 51 -27.02 29.34 17.28
CA PRO A 51 -25.95 28.37 17.19
C PRO A 51 -25.88 27.94 15.72
N LYS A 52 -24.77 28.22 15.05
CA LYS A 52 -24.44 27.49 13.83
C LYS A 52 -24.46 26.04 14.28
N GLU A 53 -25.44 25.30 13.76
CA GLU A 53 -25.39 23.85 13.77
C GLU A 53 -23.96 23.48 13.44
N ASP A 54 -23.34 22.78 14.39
CA ASP A 54 -22.11 22.06 14.18
C ASP A 54 -22.31 21.34 12.85
N TYR A 55 -21.60 21.78 11.80
CA TYR A 55 -21.44 20.99 10.59
C TYR A 55 -20.62 19.79 11.05
N SER A 56 -21.32 18.82 11.65
CA SER A 56 -20.92 17.44 11.79
C SER A 56 -20.32 17.07 10.46
N SER A 57 -18.99 16.90 10.46
CA SER A 57 -18.19 16.58 9.30
C SER A 57 -18.90 15.50 8.48
N ASP A 58 -19.56 15.93 7.41
CA ASP A 58 -20.13 15.05 6.40
C ASP A 58 -19.00 14.10 6.03
N SER A 59 -19.17 12.82 6.38
CA SER A 59 -18.17 11.81 6.16
C SER A 59 -17.90 11.79 4.66
N LYS A 60 -16.71 12.24 4.25
CA LYS A 60 -16.29 12.31 2.84
C LYS A 60 -16.49 10.99 2.07
N CYS A 61 -16.66 9.90 2.82
CA CYS A 61 -16.97 8.58 2.36
C CYS A 61 -18.18 8.04 3.13
N ALA A 62 -19.07 7.32 2.46
CA ALA A 62 -20.09 6.53 3.13
C ALA A 62 -19.48 5.24 3.69
N GLU A 63 -19.94 4.76 4.84
CA GLU A 63 -19.53 3.45 5.35
C GLU A 63 -19.80 2.34 4.30
N PRO A 64 -18.93 1.32 4.16
CA PRO A 64 -17.76 1.00 5.00
C PRO A 64 -16.46 1.71 4.58
N TRP A 65 -16.54 2.71 3.70
CA TRP A 65 -15.37 3.41 3.18
C TRP A 65 -14.86 4.46 4.17
N LYS A 66 -13.54 4.59 4.25
CA LYS A 66 -12.82 5.56 5.09
C LYS A 66 -12.04 6.51 4.21
N TRP A 67 -12.02 7.79 4.57
CA TRP A 67 -11.22 8.77 3.86
C TRP A 67 -9.75 8.61 4.22
N ASP A 68 -8.91 8.28 3.24
CA ASP A 68 -7.46 8.35 3.38
C ASP A 68 -6.97 9.73 2.97
N ALA A 69 -6.46 10.48 3.95
CA ALA A 69 -5.93 11.82 3.73
C ALA A 69 -4.64 11.83 2.90
N ILE A 70 -3.91 10.72 2.84
CA ILE A 70 -2.65 10.65 2.09
C ILE A 70 -2.95 10.53 0.59
N SER A 71 -3.80 9.57 0.21
CA SER A 71 -4.23 9.40 -1.18
C SER A 71 -5.35 10.35 -1.61
N GLN A 72 -5.96 11.09 -0.68
CA GLN A 72 -7.14 11.93 -0.91
C GLN A 72 -8.30 11.16 -1.57
N LYS A 73 -8.52 9.92 -1.11
CA LYS A 73 -9.53 9.00 -1.67
C LYS A 73 -10.24 8.22 -0.59
N CYS A 74 -11.41 7.69 -0.92
CA CYS A 74 -12.11 6.71 -0.10
C CYS A 74 -11.52 5.32 -0.30
N ILE A 75 -11.14 4.67 0.81
CA ILE A 75 -10.61 3.31 0.83
C ILE A 75 -11.41 2.42 1.76
N MET A 76 -11.40 1.12 1.50
CA MET A 76 -11.99 0.09 2.35
C MET A 76 -10.91 -0.94 2.66
N GLU A 77 -10.76 -1.30 3.93
CA GLU A 77 -9.83 -2.33 4.36
C GLU A 77 -10.57 -3.64 4.60
N VAL A 78 -10.02 -4.73 4.07
CA VAL A 78 -10.59 -6.07 4.22
C VAL A 78 -9.48 -7.02 4.66
N VAL A 79 -9.74 -7.81 5.70
CA VAL A 79 -8.83 -8.85 6.16
C VAL A 79 -9.11 -10.12 5.34
N ILE A 80 -8.08 -10.63 4.67
CA ILE A 80 -8.11 -11.96 4.06
C ILE A 80 -7.62 -12.97 5.09
N PRO A 81 -8.38 -14.02 5.40
CA PRO A 81 -8.00 -15.00 6.40
C PRO A 81 -6.81 -15.85 5.93
N ALA A 82 -6.12 -16.45 6.91
CA ALA A 82 -5.09 -17.46 6.67
C ALA A 82 -5.59 -18.57 5.72
N LYS A 83 -4.72 -19.02 4.81
CA LYS A 83 -5.07 -20.03 3.80
C LYS A 83 -4.00 -21.10 3.74
N SER A 84 -4.42 -22.33 3.46
CA SER A 84 -3.51 -23.49 3.36
C SER A 84 -3.56 -24.07 1.96
N PHE A 85 -2.39 -24.36 1.42
CA PHE A 85 -2.16 -24.94 0.11
C PHE A 85 -1.44 -26.26 0.28
N SER A 86 -1.82 -27.25 -0.54
CA SER A 86 -1.20 -28.57 -0.57
C SER A 86 -0.83 -28.89 -2.00
N ILE A 87 0.44 -28.68 -2.34
CA ILE A 87 0.92 -28.72 -3.72
C ILE A 87 1.58 -30.09 -3.98
N PRO A 88 1.00 -30.93 -4.85
CA PRO A 88 1.64 -32.17 -5.28
C PRO A 88 2.84 -31.84 -6.19
N LEU A 89 3.90 -32.65 -6.08
CA LEU A 89 5.11 -32.49 -6.86
C LEU A 89 5.30 -33.66 -7.83
N GLU A 90 5.72 -33.35 -9.05
CA GLU A 90 6.09 -34.35 -10.06
C GLU A 90 7.31 -35.17 -9.58
N THR A 91 8.30 -34.45 -9.06
CA THR A 91 9.60 -35.00 -8.61
C THR A 91 9.76 -34.77 -7.12
N ALA A 92 10.33 -35.75 -6.43
CA ALA A 92 10.65 -35.59 -5.01
C ALA A 92 11.76 -34.54 -4.83
N ILE A 93 11.59 -33.65 -3.87
CA ILE A 93 12.60 -32.66 -3.46
C ILE A 93 13.02 -32.90 -2.01
N ASN A 94 14.18 -32.38 -1.63
CA ASN A 94 14.71 -32.45 -0.25
C ASN A 94 14.67 -31.09 0.48
N LYS A 95 14.42 -30.00 -0.26
CA LYS A 95 14.31 -28.64 0.24
C LYS A 95 13.21 -27.92 -0.53
N VAL A 96 12.43 -27.09 0.17
CA VAL A 96 11.41 -26.24 -0.47
C VAL A 96 12.10 -25.03 -1.08
N GLU A 97 11.99 -24.90 -2.40
CA GLU A 97 12.42 -23.71 -3.14
C GLU A 97 11.22 -23.20 -3.96
N GLY A 98 11.14 -21.89 -4.14
CA GLY A 98 10.02 -21.26 -4.83
C GLY A 98 9.58 -19.97 -4.18
N ARG A 99 8.38 -19.54 -4.54
CA ARG A 99 7.80 -18.27 -4.06
C ARG A 99 6.29 -18.32 -4.04
N ILE A 100 5.69 -17.37 -3.34
CA ILE A 100 4.27 -17.03 -3.42
C ILE A 100 4.19 -15.71 -4.16
N ASP A 101 3.68 -15.73 -5.39
CA ASP A 101 3.47 -14.54 -6.21
C ASP A 101 2.02 -14.08 -6.06
N PHE A 102 1.83 -12.80 -5.73
CA PHE A 102 0.51 -12.17 -5.61
C PHE A 102 0.26 -11.29 -6.82
N TYR A 103 -0.87 -11.54 -7.47
CA TYR A 103 -1.40 -10.74 -8.55
C TYR A 103 -2.62 -9.97 -8.03
N THR A 104 -2.67 -8.67 -8.32
CA THR A 104 -3.76 -7.78 -7.90
C THR A 104 -4.42 -7.17 -9.12
N ASN A 105 -5.75 -7.20 -9.18
CA ASN A 105 -6.57 -6.71 -10.32
C ASN A 105 -6.31 -7.41 -11.66
N VAL A 106 -5.54 -8.49 -11.63
CA VAL A 106 -5.16 -9.30 -12.79
C VAL A 106 -5.08 -10.75 -12.35
N GLU A 107 -5.43 -11.63 -13.26
CA GLU A 107 -5.34 -13.07 -13.09
C GLU A 107 -4.33 -13.63 -14.09
N ARG A 108 -3.32 -14.31 -13.56
CA ARG A 108 -2.39 -15.13 -14.32
C ARG A 108 -3.07 -16.45 -14.68
N LEU A 109 -3.26 -16.65 -15.98
CA LEU A 109 -3.79 -17.89 -16.55
C LEU A 109 -2.64 -18.89 -16.77
N PRO A 110 -2.91 -20.17 -17.09
CA PRO A 110 -1.89 -21.06 -17.63
C PRO A 110 -1.21 -20.48 -18.89
N ASN A 111 -0.04 -21.00 -19.23
CA ASN A 111 0.63 -20.59 -20.46
C ASN A 111 -0.20 -20.95 -21.69
N ASP A 112 -0.09 -20.15 -22.75
CA ASP A 112 -0.66 -20.51 -24.04
C ASP A 112 0.12 -21.67 -24.71
N SER A 113 -0.34 -22.09 -25.89
CA SER A 113 0.31 -23.14 -26.67
C SER A 113 1.73 -22.81 -27.11
N GLN A 114 2.11 -21.53 -27.08
CA GLN A 114 3.45 -21.02 -27.40
C GLN A 114 4.31 -20.85 -26.13
N ASN A 115 3.80 -21.31 -24.98
CA ASN A 115 4.43 -21.23 -23.68
C ASN A 115 4.62 -19.79 -23.16
N ASN A 116 3.85 -18.83 -23.65
CA ASN A 116 3.88 -17.45 -23.18
C ASN A 116 3.01 -17.27 -21.93
N ALA A 117 3.38 -16.28 -21.11
CA ALA A 117 2.58 -15.89 -19.97
C ALA A 117 1.31 -15.14 -20.41
N VAL A 118 0.15 -15.65 -20.01
CA VAL A 118 -1.16 -15.05 -20.33
C VAL A 118 -1.78 -14.44 -19.08
N TYR A 119 -2.36 -13.25 -19.25
CA TYR A 119 -2.99 -12.49 -18.17
C TYR A 119 -4.39 -12.04 -18.59
N LYS A 120 -5.32 -12.07 -17.64
CA LYS A 120 -6.67 -11.55 -17.80
C LYS A 120 -6.91 -10.46 -16.77
N ASN A 121 -7.47 -9.33 -17.19
CA ASN A 121 -7.88 -8.30 -16.24
C ASN A 121 -8.99 -8.84 -15.34
N HIS A 122 -8.84 -8.66 -14.03
CA HIS A 122 -9.77 -9.14 -13.03
C HIS A 122 -9.77 -8.15 -11.86
N THR A 123 -10.38 -6.98 -12.08
CA THR A 123 -10.45 -5.90 -11.09
C THR A 123 -11.04 -6.41 -9.77
N GLY A 124 -10.44 -5.99 -8.66
CA GLY A 124 -10.89 -6.37 -7.31
C GLY A 124 -10.49 -7.79 -6.89
N ALA A 125 -9.64 -8.48 -7.66
CA ALA A 125 -9.15 -9.82 -7.30
C ALA A 125 -7.71 -9.80 -6.76
N VAL A 126 -7.47 -10.71 -5.82
CA VAL A 126 -6.13 -11.15 -5.40
C VAL A 126 -5.98 -12.62 -5.77
N GLN A 127 -5.06 -12.90 -6.68
CA GLN A 127 -4.69 -14.27 -7.04
C GLN A 127 -3.30 -14.58 -6.50
N VAL A 128 -3.11 -15.78 -5.97
CA VAL A 128 -1.80 -16.34 -5.66
C VAL A 128 -1.39 -17.34 -6.72
N VAL A 129 -0.11 -17.29 -7.08
CA VAL A 129 0.56 -18.31 -7.88
C VAL A 129 1.77 -18.80 -7.12
N ILE A 130 1.82 -20.10 -6.86
CA ILE A 130 2.84 -20.70 -6.02
C ILE A 130 3.64 -21.71 -6.82
N PRO A 131 4.72 -21.30 -7.51
CA PRO A 131 5.64 -22.23 -8.15
C PRO A 131 6.58 -22.87 -7.12
N ILE A 132 6.67 -24.19 -7.14
CA ILE A 132 7.69 -24.97 -6.43
C ILE A 132 8.79 -25.34 -7.41
N MET A 133 10.02 -25.03 -7.03
CA MET A 133 11.21 -25.14 -7.88
C MET A 133 12.14 -26.24 -7.38
N LEU A 134 12.87 -26.82 -8.32
CA LEU A 134 14.06 -27.65 -8.10
C LEU A 134 15.16 -27.06 -8.99
N GLY A 135 15.99 -26.19 -8.42
CA GLY A 135 16.89 -25.35 -9.21
C GLY A 135 16.11 -24.50 -10.22
N ASN A 136 16.39 -24.66 -11.51
CA ASN A 136 15.76 -23.89 -12.60
C ASN A 136 14.48 -24.54 -13.16
N ARG A 137 14.05 -25.70 -12.64
CA ARG A 137 12.87 -26.41 -13.11
C ARG A 137 11.72 -26.26 -12.11
N MET A 138 10.53 -25.94 -12.61
CA MET A 138 9.30 -26.03 -11.83
C MET A 138 8.87 -27.50 -11.70
N VAL A 139 8.57 -27.95 -10.48
CA VAL A 139 8.18 -29.34 -10.17
C VAL A 139 6.78 -29.45 -9.57
N GLY A 140 6.14 -28.31 -9.30
CA GLY A 140 4.75 -28.22 -8.87
C GLY A 140 4.29 -26.77 -8.91
N SER A 141 2.99 -26.54 -9.06
CA SER A 141 2.42 -25.20 -8.98
C SER A 141 0.98 -25.22 -8.51
N GLN A 142 0.54 -24.10 -7.94
CA GLN A 142 -0.86 -23.85 -7.57
C GLN A 142 -1.24 -22.44 -8.02
N TYR A 143 -2.46 -22.29 -8.54
CA TYR A 143 -3.06 -21.03 -8.95
C TYR A 143 -4.41 -20.90 -8.23
N GLU A 144 -4.62 -19.81 -7.51
CA GLU A 144 -5.88 -19.65 -6.79
C GLU A 144 -6.23 -18.17 -6.59
N VAL A 145 -7.47 -17.79 -6.92
CA VAL A 145 -8.03 -16.50 -6.50
C VAL A 145 -8.45 -16.64 -5.04
N ILE A 146 -7.75 -15.94 -4.16
CA ILE A 146 -7.96 -16.04 -2.71
C ILE A 146 -8.90 -14.96 -2.18
N TYR A 147 -9.14 -13.92 -2.97
CA TYR A 147 -10.11 -12.88 -2.68
C TYR A 147 -10.59 -12.25 -3.98
N SER A 148 -11.88 -11.90 -4.04
CA SER A 148 -12.46 -11.12 -5.12
C SER A 148 -13.57 -10.22 -4.58
N THR A 149 -13.73 -9.06 -5.20
CA THR A 149 -14.79 -8.09 -4.89
C THR A 149 -15.19 -7.32 -6.13
N ASN A 150 -16.43 -6.83 -6.16
CA ASN A 150 -16.93 -5.91 -7.17
C ASN A 150 -16.97 -4.45 -6.67
N LYS A 151 -16.51 -4.19 -5.45
CA LYS A 151 -16.58 -2.86 -4.81
C LYS A 151 -15.50 -1.89 -5.29
N GLY A 152 -14.45 -2.37 -5.95
CA GLY A 152 -13.34 -1.53 -6.39
C GLY A 152 -12.11 -2.34 -6.78
N SER A 153 -11.00 -1.64 -6.95
CA SER A 153 -9.69 -2.18 -7.28
C SER A 153 -8.86 -2.45 -6.01
N ILE A 154 -8.05 -3.50 -6.05
CA ILE A 154 -7.07 -3.80 -5.01
C ILE A 154 -5.90 -2.83 -5.12
N CYS A 155 -5.73 -1.93 -4.15
CA CYS A 155 -4.68 -0.91 -4.19
C CYS A 155 -3.43 -1.32 -3.44
N LYS A 156 -3.58 -2.06 -2.33
CA LYS A 156 -2.44 -2.48 -1.52
C LYS A 156 -2.70 -3.79 -0.79
N LEU A 157 -1.66 -4.60 -0.65
CA LEU A 157 -1.62 -5.70 0.31
C LEU A 157 -0.65 -5.30 1.43
N SER A 158 -1.17 -5.13 2.65
CA SER A 158 -0.35 -4.71 3.78
C SER A 158 0.63 -5.81 4.19
N SER A 159 1.79 -5.39 4.70
CA SER A 159 2.84 -6.28 5.23
C SER A 159 3.48 -7.21 4.19
N LEU A 160 3.27 -6.95 2.90
CA LEU A 160 3.90 -7.68 1.81
C LEU A 160 4.94 -6.84 1.07
N PRO A 161 6.09 -7.42 0.70
CA PRO A 161 7.10 -6.70 -0.09
C PRO A 161 6.61 -6.57 -1.54
N GLU A 162 6.52 -5.32 -2.01
CA GLU A 162 6.24 -5.03 -3.42
C GLU A 162 7.38 -5.52 -4.30
N THR A 163 7.03 -6.06 -5.48
CA THR A 163 8.06 -6.50 -6.41
C THR A 163 8.62 -5.35 -7.25
N THR A 164 9.85 -5.53 -7.70
CA THR A 164 10.52 -4.63 -8.63
C THR A 164 11.12 -5.42 -9.80
N GLY A 165 11.67 -4.72 -10.80
CA GLY A 165 12.41 -5.34 -11.90
C GLY A 165 11.60 -6.35 -12.71
N TRP A 166 12.13 -7.56 -12.88
CA TRP A 166 11.54 -8.60 -13.72
C TRP A 166 10.17 -9.09 -13.22
N LEU A 167 9.99 -9.23 -11.89
CA LEU A 167 8.71 -9.67 -11.32
C LEU A 167 7.58 -8.66 -11.63
N LYS A 168 7.87 -7.36 -11.52
CA LYS A 168 6.93 -6.30 -11.89
C LYS A 168 6.60 -6.33 -13.39
N LYS A 169 7.57 -6.63 -14.26
CA LYS A 169 7.32 -6.86 -15.71
C LYS A 169 6.40 -8.06 -15.96
N MET A 170 6.46 -9.08 -15.10
CA MET A 170 5.53 -10.22 -15.11
C MET A 170 4.22 -9.93 -14.38
N ARG A 171 3.91 -8.66 -14.06
CA ARG A 171 2.68 -8.23 -13.36
C ARG A 171 2.49 -8.84 -11.96
N VAL A 172 3.55 -9.36 -11.35
CA VAL A 172 3.51 -9.79 -9.96
C VAL A 172 3.54 -8.53 -9.10
N ALA A 173 2.52 -8.30 -8.28
CA ALA A 173 2.46 -7.13 -7.42
C ALA A 173 3.33 -7.31 -6.16
N TYR A 174 3.23 -8.47 -5.51
CA TYR A 174 4.00 -8.82 -4.31
C TYR A 174 4.56 -10.23 -4.44
N SER A 175 5.70 -10.52 -3.81
CA SER A 175 6.30 -11.85 -3.88
C SER A 175 7.06 -12.19 -2.62
N ILE A 176 6.94 -13.43 -2.17
CA ILE A 176 7.57 -13.93 -0.95
C ILE A 176 8.31 -15.20 -1.29
N ARG A 177 9.54 -15.33 -0.83
CA ARG A 177 10.36 -16.53 -1.04
C ARG A 177 10.06 -17.60 0.01
N LEU A 178 9.78 -18.81 -0.45
CA LEU A 178 9.41 -19.92 0.43
C LEU A 178 10.57 -20.40 1.33
N ASP A 179 11.80 -20.30 0.82
CA ASP A 179 13.01 -20.81 1.48
C ASP A 179 13.58 -19.86 2.55
N THR A 180 13.27 -18.56 2.42
CA THR A 180 13.92 -17.49 3.18
C THR A 180 12.95 -16.63 3.96
N ASP A 181 11.75 -16.36 3.45
CA ASP A 181 10.83 -15.42 4.11
C ASP A 181 9.82 -16.16 5.00
N CYS A 182 9.27 -17.29 4.55
CA CYS A 182 8.26 -18.04 5.30
C CYS A 182 8.76 -18.67 6.62
N ASN A 183 10.07 -18.81 6.81
CA ASN A 183 10.59 -19.50 8.00
C ASN A 183 11.38 -18.59 8.94
N ASN A 184 11.64 -17.33 8.54
CA ASN A 184 12.58 -16.49 9.27
C ASN A 184 11.95 -15.53 10.29
N ASN A 185 10.64 -15.26 10.26
CA ASN A 185 9.99 -14.44 11.30
C ASN A 185 8.49 -14.68 11.46
N GLY A 186 7.91 -15.71 10.82
CA GLY A 186 6.52 -16.12 11.05
C GLY A 186 5.44 -15.12 10.63
N ASP A 187 5.80 -13.97 10.05
CA ASP A 187 4.86 -12.87 9.83
C ASP A 187 3.84 -13.14 8.72
N PHE A 188 4.20 -13.91 7.69
CA PHE A 188 3.32 -14.09 6.54
C PHE A 188 3.00 -15.53 6.16
N CYS A 189 3.93 -16.47 6.26
CA CYS A 189 3.70 -17.84 5.83
C CYS A 189 4.50 -18.83 6.64
N GLN A 190 4.18 -20.12 6.46
CA GLN A 190 4.89 -21.28 6.97
C GLN A 190 4.93 -22.33 5.87
N THR A 191 6.06 -23.02 5.74
CA THR A 191 6.24 -24.08 4.74
C THR A 191 6.66 -25.39 5.41
N SER A 192 6.15 -26.51 4.90
CA SER A 192 6.59 -27.84 5.32
C SER A 192 6.59 -28.80 4.14
N LEU A 193 7.56 -29.71 4.16
CA LEU A 193 7.71 -30.76 3.15
C LEU A 193 7.30 -32.09 3.77
N VAL A 194 6.42 -32.83 3.09
CA VAL A 194 6.07 -34.19 3.52
C VAL A 194 7.29 -35.08 3.38
N GLN A 195 7.47 -36.06 4.28
CA GLN A 195 8.65 -36.94 4.34
C GLN A 195 9.01 -37.63 3.01
N SER A 196 8.03 -37.90 2.15
CA SER A 196 8.25 -38.47 0.80
C SER A 196 8.90 -37.50 -0.20
N GLY A 197 9.00 -36.22 0.14
CA GLY A 197 9.47 -35.16 -0.75
C GLY A 197 8.52 -34.84 -1.91
N LYS A 198 7.34 -35.48 -1.98
CA LYS A 198 6.40 -35.40 -3.13
C LYS A 198 5.26 -34.40 -2.94
N ARG A 199 5.22 -33.68 -1.82
CA ARG A 199 4.17 -32.71 -1.50
C ARG A 199 4.69 -31.63 -0.57
N VAL A 200 4.33 -30.39 -0.88
CA VAL A 200 4.63 -29.21 -0.06
C VAL A 200 3.34 -28.66 0.51
N HIS A 201 3.32 -28.43 1.82
CA HIS A 201 2.25 -27.70 2.49
C HIS A 201 2.71 -26.29 2.78
N ILE A 202 1.86 -25.33 2.43
CA ILE A 202 2.12 -23.90 2.64
C ILE A 202 0.92 -23.34 3.36
N LYS A 203 1.15 -22.64 4.46
CA LYS A 203 0.11 -21.89 5.16
C LYS A 203 0.47 -20.41 5.09
N THR A 204 -0.42 -19.58 4.57
CA THR A 204 -0.32 -18.13 4.71
C THR A 204 -1.05 -17.71 5.98
N ASN A 205 -0.56 -16.64 6.60
CA ASN A 205 -1.27 -15.94 7.66
C ASN A 205 -2.34 -15.03 7.06
N GLU A 206 -3.13 -14.44 7.93
CA GLU A 206 -4.03 -13.37 7.54
C GLU A 206 -3.26 -12.12 7.13
N PHE A 207 -3.82 -11.35 6.21
CA PHE A 207 -3.27 -10.05 5.82
C PHE A 207 -4.38 -9.11 5.37
N THR A 208 -4.10 -7.81 5.42
CA THR A 208 -5.08 -6.77 5.09
C THR A 208 -4.92 -6.31 3.65
N VAL A 209 -6.05 -6.07 3.00
CA VAL A 209 -6.15 -5.57 1.64
C VAL A 209 -6.85 -4.22 1.64
N THR A 210 -6.22 -3.23 1.02
CA THR A 210 -6.82 -1.91 0.80
C THR A 210 -7.47 -1.90 -0.57
N ILE A 211 -8.76 -1.57 -0.60
CA ILE A 211 -9.58 -1.43 -1.80
C ILE A 211 -9.90 0.05 -2.01
N GLY A 212 -9.79 0.52 -3.24
CA GLY A 212 -10.19 1.87 -3.66
C GLY A 212 -11.07 1.79 -4.91
N GLU A 213 -11.82 2.85 -5.23
CA GLU A 213 -12.52 2.92 -6.53
C GLU A 213 -11.53 2.83 -7.71
N ASP A 214 -10.44 3.59 -7.61
CA ASP A 214 -9.26 3.51 -8.48
C ASP A 214 -7.97 3.71 -7.67
N CYS A 215 -6.94 2.94 -8.00
CA CYS A 215 -5.64 2.94 -7.35
C CYS A 215 -4.60 3.86 -8.04
N ASN A 216 -4.96 4.45 -9.19
CA ASN A 216 -4.11 5.41 -9.93
C ASN A 216 -4.28 6.85 -9.49
#